data_AF-A0A529SVC0-F1
#
_entry.id   AF-A0A529SVC0-F1
#
_cell.length_a   1.000
_cell.length_b   1.000
_cell.length_c   1.000
_cell.angle_alpha   90.00
_cell.angle_beta   90.00
_cell.angle_gamma   90.00
#
_symmetry.space_group_name_H-M   'P 1'
#
loop_
_entity.id
_entity.type
_entity.pdbx_description
1 polymer ?
#
loop_
_entity_poly.entity_id
_entity_poly.type
_entity_poly.pdbx_seq_one_letter_code
_entity_poly.pdbx_strand_id
1 'polypeptide(L)' 'FGTVVLQRVAPQSLSGSSSLERSDGSLKWALDAPLEAIIVPQLGAETDSDIAV' A
#
# COMPACT_ATOMS: atom_id res chain seq x y z
N PHE A 1 12.15 10.16 -11.19
CA PHE A 1 11.75 8.74 -11.26
C PHE A 1 11.05 8.27 -9.98
N GLY A 2 11.65 8.40 -8.79
CA GLY A 2 11.05 7.88 -7.55
C GLY A 2 9.62 8.37 -7.24
N THR A 3 9.31 9.65 -7.46
CA THR A 3 7.98 10.21 -7.18
C THR A 3 6.89 9.79 -8.18
N VAL A 4 7.25 9.46 -9.42
CA VAL A 4 6.29 9.00 -10.43
C VAL A 4 5.80 7.59 -10.10
N VAL A 5 6.66 6.75 -9.53
CA VAL A 5 6.28 5.42 -9.04
C VAL A 5 5.25 5.55 -7.93
N LEU A 6 5.52 6.43 -6.95
CA LEU A 6 4.61 6.69 -5.83
C LEU A 6 3.28 7.31 -6.29
N GLN A 7 3.31 8.29 -7.18
CA GLN A 7 2.11 9.01 -7.61
C GLN A 7 1.24 8.27 -8.63
N ARG A 8 1.81 7.34 -9.40
CA ARG A 8 1.10 6.72 -10.53
C ARG A 8 1.17 5.21 -10.51
N VAL A 9 2.36 4.64 -10.47
CA VAL A 9 2.53 3.19 -10.64
C VAL A 9 1.92 2.42 -9.47
N ALA A 10 2.21 2.82 -8.22
CA ALA A 10 1.66 2.18 -7.04
C ALA A 10 0.11 2.24 -6.95
N PRO A 11 -0.54 3.42 -7.06
CA PRO A 11 -2.00 3.47 -7.02
C PRO A 11 -2.66 2.78 -8.23
N GLN A 12 -2.08 2.86 -9.44
CA GLN A 12 -2.64 2.19 -10.62
C GLN A 12 -2.63 0.66 -10.47
N SER A 13 -1.54 0.08 -9.96
CA SER A 13 -1.44 -1.37 -9.76
C SER A 13 -2.43 -1.91 -8.73
N LEU A 14 -2.85 -1.07 -7.77
CA LEU A 14 -3.71 -1.45 -6.66
C LEU A 14 -5.15 -0.96 -6.81
N SER A 15 -5.51 -0.41 -7.99
CA SER A 15 -6.82 0.23 -8.23
C SER A 15 -7.16 1.30 -7.18
N GLY A 16 -6.15 1.99 -6.69
CA GLY A 16 -6.22 2.97 -5.60
C GLY A 16 -5.95 4.40 -6.06
N SER A 17 -5.76 5.28 -5.07
CA SER A 17 -5.43 6.69 -5.25
C SER A 17 -4.22 7.08 -4.41
N SER A 18 -3.57 8.17 -4.77
CA SER A 18 -2.37 8.64 -4.08
C SER A 18 -2.39 10.14 -3.84
N SER A 19 -1.90 10.57 -2.67
CA SER A 19 -1.62 11.97 -2.37
C SER A 19 -0.15 12.17 -1.98
N LEU A 20 0.35 13.38 -2.22
CA LEU A 20 1.72 13.75 -1.92
C LEU A 20 1.76 15.17 -1.36
N GLU A 21 2.13 15.28 -0.10
CA GLU A 21 2.23 16.53 0.65
C GLU A 21 3.71 16.83 0.90
N ARG A 22 4.13 18.06 0.61
CA ARG A 22 5.49 18.52 0.90
C ARG A 22 5.43 19.50 2.06
N SER A 23 6.32 19.31 3.02
CA SER A 23 6.59 20.26 4.10
C SER A 23 8.09 20.56 4.14
N ASP A 24 8.49 21.54 4.94
CA ASP A 24 9.89 21.96 5.00
C ASP A 24 10.81 20.78 5.39
N GLY A 25 11.60 20.33 4.41
CA GLY A 25 12.53 19.21 4.56
C GLY A 25 11.94 17.80 4.47
N SER A 26 10.62 17.65 4.25
CA SER A 26 10.00 16.32 4.18
C SER A 26 8.92 16.18 3.12
N LEU A 27 8.67 14.93 2.74
CA LEU A 27 7.64 14.56 1.78
C LEU A 27 6.83 13.42 2.37
N LYS A 28 5.54 13.66 2.56
CA LYS A 28 4.58 12.66 2.98
C LYS A 28 3.84 12.15 1.75
N TRP A 29 3.83 10.83 1.58
CA TRP A 29 3.08 10.16 0.54
C TRP A 29 2.05 9.25 1.19
N ALA A 30 0.81 9.32 0.70
CA ALA A 30 -0.26 8.43 1.11
C ALA A 30 -0.82 7.68 -0.10
N LEU A 31 -1.23 6.43 0.14
CA LEU A 31 -1.89 5.53 -0.79
C LEU A 31 -3.16 5.04 -0.11
N ASP A 32 -4.28 5.19 -0.81
CA ASP A 32 -5.56 4.62 -0.43
C ASP A 32 -5.94 3.59 -1.50
N ALA A 33 -6.19 2.35 -1.11
CA ALA A 33 -6.54 1.28 -2.02
C ALA A 33 -7.39 0.21 -1.31
N PRO A 34 -8.20 -0.56 -2.06
CA PRO A 34 -8.97 -1.67 -1.51
C PRO A 34 -8.05 -2.71 -0.86
N LEU A 35 -8.47 -3.26 0.28
CA LEU A 35 -7.66 -4.17 1.07
C LEU A 35 -7.34 -5.46 0.30
N GLU A 36 -8.28 -5.95 -0.50
CA GLU A 36 -8.14 -7.11 -1.37
C GLU A 36 -7.05 -6.95 -2.45
N ALA A 37 -6.70 -5.72 -2.82
CA ALA A 37 -5.61 -5.45 -3.76
C ALA A 37 -4.24 -5.47 -3.05
N ILE A 38 -4.21 -5.25 -1.73
CA ILE A 38 -3.00 -5.19 -0.91
C ILE A 38 -2.70 -6.56 -0.30
N ILE A 39 -3.73 -7.20 0.25
CA ILE A 39 -3.66 -8.55 0.78
C ILE A 39 -3.71 -9.49 -0.41
N VAL A 40 -2.53 -9.87 -0.92
CA VAL A 40 -2.42 -11.13 -1.64
C VAL A 40 -2.84 -12.21 -0.64
N PRO A 41 -3.90 -13.00 -0.89
CA PRO A 41 -4.11 -14.22 -0.14
C PRO A 41 -2.79 -14.98 -0.29
N GLN A 42 -2.05 -15.11 0.81
CA GLN A 42 -0.84 -15.91 0.83
C GLN A 42 -1.28 -17.31 0.40
N LEU A 43 -1.07 -17.66 -0.85
CA LEU A 43 -1.29 -19.01 -1.36
C LEU A 43 -0.24 -19.88 -0.65
N GLY A 44 -0.53 -20.29 0.58
CA GLY A 44 0.37 -21.03 1.46
C GLY A 44 0.53 -20.51 2.89
N ALA A 45 -0.09 -19.39 3.31
CA ALA A 45 -0.24 -19.12 4.75
C ALA A 45 -1.52 -19.82 5.21
N GLU A 46 -1.40 -21.13 5.40
CA GLU A 46 -2.33 -21.85 6.25
C GLU A 46 -2.44 -21.06 7.55
N THR A 47 -3.65 -20.63 7.81
CA THR A 47 -4.11 -20.00 9.03
C THR A 47 -3.60 -20.79 10.24
N ASP A 48 -2.49 -20.37 10.86
CA ASP A 48 -2.25 -20.71 12.25
C ASP A 48 -2.93 -19.63 13.10
N SER A 49 -4.23 -19.84 13.23
CA SER A 49 -5.00 -19.30 14.34
C SER A 49 -4.48 -19.97 15.62
N ASP A 50 -3.45 -19.39 16.22
CA ASP A 50 -3.21 -19.55 17.65
C ASP A 50 -2.35 -18.41 18.20
N ILE A 51 -3.01 -17.28 18.51
CA ILE A 51 -2.62 -16.52 19.70
C ILE A 51 -3.71 -16.80 20.73
N ALA A 52 -3.69 -18.03 21.24
CA ALA A 52 -4.27 -18.36 22.52
C ALA A 52 -3.25 -18.05 23.63
N VAL A 53 -3.79 -17.51 24.73
CA VAL A 53 -3.27 -17.28 26.09
C VAL A 53 -2.37 -16.06 26.34
#